data_AF-A0A4R2ZVX8-F1
#
_entry.id   AF-A0A4R2ZVX8-F1
#
_cell.length_a   1.000
_cell.length_b   1.000
_cell.length_c   1.000
_cell.angle_alpha   90.00
_cell.angle_beta   90.00
_cell.angle_gamma   90.00
#
_symmetry.space_group_name_H-M   'P 1'
#
loop_
_entity.id
_entity.type
_entity.pdbx_description
1 polymer ?
#
loop_
_entity_poly.entity_id
_entity_poly.type
_entity_poly.pdbx_seq_one_letter_code
_entity_poly.pdbx_strand_id
1 'polypeptide(L)'
;MMSYGPIIIAVSVIVFYLYLKARVSAFVEPARLALLERADELLSRHDLTTEHRRVVCFGVENAYSTSFAWMMAIGFLPSWIYHRLIGGKAKVVPVKRAYDNKITAFHRLVIISAMGSSPAAMLVFMLSLLIAVLTYVPYKRALELFLIDKAAHAAERPRHAASAL
;
A
#
# COMPACT_ATOMS: atom_id res chain seq x y z
N MET A 1 -47.39 7.20 16.12
CA MET A 1 -46.18 7.89 16.59
C MET A 1 -45.06 7.59 15.61
N MET A 2 -44.58 8.57 14.84
CA MET A 2 -43.44 8.36 13.95
C MET A 2 -42.18 8.17 14.79
N SER A 3 -41.46 7.07 14.58
CA SER A 3 -40.20 6.83 15.28
C SER A 3 -39.13 7.74 14.68
N TYR A 4 -38.68 8.74 15.45
CA TYR A 4 -37.56 9.63 15.08
C TYR A 4 -36.20 8.99 15.29
N GLY A 5 -36.13 7.80 15.89
CA GLY A 5 -34.90 7.08 16.19
C GLY A 5 -33.97 6.91 14.97
N PRO A 6 -34.47 6.42 13.81
CA PRO A 6 -33.64 6.27 12.61
C PRO A 6 -33.07 7.59 12.09
N ILE A 7 -33.82 8.70 12.21
CA ILE A 7 -33.39 10.02 11.75
C ILE A 7 -32.24 10.54 12.62
N ILE A 8 -32.35 10.40 13.94
CA ILE A 8 -31.31 10.83 14.89
C ILE A 8 -30.02 10.02 14.65
N ILE A 9 -30.12 8.72 14.39
CA ILE A 9 -28.97 7.88 14.06
C ILE A 9 -28.33 8.36 12.75
N ALA A 10 -29.12 8.59 11.69
CA ALA A 10 -28.61 9.04 10.40
C ALA A 10 -27.86 10.39 10.51
N VAL A 11 -28.44 11.37 11.22
CA VAL A 11 -27.80 12.67 11.47
C VAL A 11 -26.51 12.49 12.26
N SER A 12 -26.50 11.66 13.30
CA SER A 12 -25.31 11.39 14.11
C SER A 12 -24.17 10.78 13.28
N VAL A 13 -24.48 9.84 12.37
CA VAL A 13 -23.50 9.22 11.47
C VAL A 13 -22.92 10.25 10.50
N ILE A 14 -23.74 11.14 9.94
CA ILE A 14 -23.27 12.20 9.03
C ILE A 14 -22.33 13.16 9.78
N VAL A 15 -22.73 13.65 10.95
CA VAL A 15 -21.90 14.57 11.76
C VAL A 15 -20.60 13.90 12.16
N PHE A 16 -20.65 12.64 12.60
CA PHE A 16 -19.46 11.87 12.95
C PHE A 16 -18.52 11.67 11.75
N TYR A 17 -19.07 11.38 10.57
CA TYR A 17 -18.28 11.26 9.34
C TYR A 17 -17.58 12.57 8.95
N LEU A 18 -18.30 13.71 9.03
CA LEU A 18 -17.72 15.02 8.76
C LEU A 18 -16.62 15.38 9.77
N TYR A 19 -16.84 15.06 11.05
CA TYR A 19 -15.83 15.22 12.09
C TYR A 19 -14.57 14.39 11.79
N LEU A 20 -14.73 13.11 11.45
CA LEU A 20 -13.62 12.24 11.05
C LEU A 20 -12.89 12.80 9.82
N LYS A 21 -13.63 13.27 8.81
CA LYS A 21 -13.05 13.88 7.60
C LYS A 21 -12.19 15.09 7.94
N ALA A 22 -12.66 15.97 8.82
CA ALA A 22 -11.90 17.13 9.26
C ALA A 22 -10.63 16.73 10.01
N ARG A 23 -10.72 15.76 10.93
CA ARG A 23 -9.57 15.27 11.70
C ARG A 23 -8.52 14.58 10.82
N VAL A 24 -8.96 13.71 9.91
CA VAL A 24 -8.07 13.02 8.97
C VAL A 24 -7.40 14.03 8.04
N SER A 25 -8.14 15.00 7.51
CA SER A 25 -7.56 16.04 6.66
C SER A 25 -6.51 16.86 7.43
N ALA A 26 -6.80 17.27 8.66
CA ALA A 26 -5.84 18.00 9.50
C ALA A 26 -4.59 17.17 9.83
N PHE A 27 -4.75 15.86 10.05
CA PHE A 27 -3.62 14.96 10.31
C PHE A 27 -2.73 14.77 9.08
N VAL A 28 -3.31 14.76 7.88
CA VAL A 28 -2.60 14.53 6.61
C VAL A 28 -2.05 15.83 6.00
N GLU A 29 -2.51 16.99 6.46
CA GLU A 29 -2.08 18.29 5.96
C GLU A 29 -0.56 18.51 5.95
N PRO A 30 0.22 18.13 6.99
CA PRO A 30 1.68 18.24 6.93
C PRO A 30 2.30 17.39 5.81
N ALA A 31 1.73 16.21 5.52
CA ALA A 31 2.19 15.35 4.44
C ALA A 31 1.87 15.94 3.06
N ARG A 32 0.75 16.65 2.93
CA ARG A 32 0.36 17.38 1.71
C ARG A 32 1.27 18.56 1.42
N LEU A 33 1.63 19.33 2.46
CA LEU A 33 2.59 20.42 2.33
C LEU A 33 3.96 19.88 1.92
N ALA A 34 4.44 18.85 2.62
CA ALA A 34 5.70 18.17 2.28
C ALA A 34 5.68 17.58 0.86
N LEU A 35 4.52 17.08 0.39
CA LEU A 35 4.36 16.60 -0.98
C LEU A 35 4.58 17.73 -2.00
N LEU A 36 3.96 18.90 -1.78
CA LEU A 36 4.09 20.05 -2.67
C LEU A 36 5.52 20.58 -2.71
N GLU A 37 6.18 20.70 -1.56
CA GLU A 37 7.60 21.08 -1.47
C GLU A 37 8.49 20.09 -2.24
N ARG A 38 8.23 18.78 -2.09
CA ARG A 38 8.97 17.73 -2.80
C ARG A 38 8.71 17.77 -4.30
N ALA A 39 7.48 18.07 -4.71
CA ALA A 39 7.11 18.21 -6.10
C ALA A 39 7.87 19.38 -6.74
N ASP A 40 7.93 20.52 -6.06
CA ASP A 40 8.66 21.69 -6.53
C ASP A 40 10.18 21.43 -6.64
N GLU A 41 10.78 20.76 -5.64
CA GLU A 41 12.19 20.32 -5.70
C GLU A 41 12.48 19.38 -6.88
N LEU A 42 11.52 18.54 -7.26
CA LEU A 42 11.68 17.61 -8.38
C LEU A 42 11.42 18.28 -9.73
N LEU A 43 10.47 19.22 -9.81
CA LEU A 43 10.10 19.91 -11.04
C LEU A 43 11.09 21.02 -11.43
N SER A 44 11.79 21.61 -10.46
CA SER A 44 12.86 22.59 -10.65
C SER A 44 14.16 21.99 -11.21
N ARG A 45 14.30 20.66 -11.18
CA ARG A 45 15.48 19.97 -11.71
C ARG A 45 15.43 19.85 -13.24
N HIS A 46 16.51 20.28 -13.90
CA HIS A 46 16.66 20.21 -15.35
C HIS A 46 17.01 18.81 -15.88
N ASP A 47 17.49 17.91 -15.03
CA ASP A 47 17.93 16.56 -15.38
C ASP A 47 16.83 15.49 -15.25
N LEU A 48 15.59 15.90 -14.96
CA LEU A 48 14.45 14.99 -14.88
C LEU A 48 14.00 14.54 -16.27
N THR A 49 13.81 13.23 -16.46
CA THR A 49 13.18 12.71 -17.68
C THR A 49 11.73 13.18 -17.79
N THR A 50 11.23 13.30 -19.02
CA THR A 50 9.83 13.65 -19.30
C THR A 50 8.83 12.70 -18.65
N GLU A 51 9.16 11.41 -18.54
CA GLU A 51 8.35 10.42 -17.83
C GLU A 51 8.23 10.73 -16.33
N HIS A 52 9.36 10.99 -15.65
CA HIS A 52 9.33 11.33 -14.23
C HIS A 52 8.56 12.62 -13.97
N ARG A 53 8.69 13.62 -14.86
CA ARG A 53 7.92 14.87 -14.75
C ARG A 53 6.41 14.63 -14.84
N ARG A 54 5.96 13.79 -15.78
CA ARG A 54 4.53 13.40 -15.88
C ARG A 54 4.04 12.71 -14.62
N VAL A 55 4.84 11.80 -14.06
CA VAL A 55 4.49 11.08 -12.83
C VAL A 55 4.36 12.04 -11.64
N VAL A 56 5.25 13.01 -11.53
CA VAL A 56 5.19 14.04 -10.46
C VAL A 56 3.94 14.90 -10.62
N CYS A 57 3.66 15.44 -11.82
CA CYS A 57 2.46 16.23 -12.07
C CYS A 57 1.18 15.43 -11.79
N PHE A 58 1.09 14.21 -12.33
CA PHE A 58 -0.04 13.32 -12.09
C PHE A 58 -0.23 13.01 -10.60
N GLY A 59 0.86 12.80 -9.87
CA GLY A 59 0.83 12.56 -8.43
C GLY A 59 0.28 13.74 -7.65
N VAL A 60 0.67 14.97 -7.99
CA VAL A 60 0.16 16.20 -7.36
C VAL A 60 -1.33 16.40 -7.67
N GLU A 61 -1.75 16.24 -8.93
CA GLU A 61 -3.15 16.35 -9.34
C GLU A 61 -4.06 15.37 -8.61
N ASN A 62 -3.58 14.13 -8.39
CA ASN A 62 -4.37 13.07 -7.78
C ASN A 62 -4.24 12.99 -6.26
N ALA A 63 -3.33 13.75 -5.64
CA ALA A 63 -3.12 13.76 -4.20
C ALA A 63 -4.36 14.19 -3.39
N TYR A 64 -5.30 14.90 -4.02
CA TYR A 64 -6.56 15.34 -3.40
C TYR A 64 -7.79 14.60 -3.96
N SER A 65 -7.59 13.64 -4.85
CA SER A 65 -8.67 12.95 -5.54
C SER A 65 -9.25 11.83 -4.67
N THR A 66 -10.54 11.94 -4.35
CA THR A 66 -11.28 10.88 -3.66
C THR A 66 -11.37 9.61 -4.51
N SER A 67 -11.56 9.75 -5.82
CA SER A 67 -11.61 8.62 -6.75
C SER A 67 -10.28 7.87 -6.79
N PHE A 68 -9.17 8.59 -6.79
CA PHE A 68 -7.84 7.99 -6.74
C PHE A 68 -7.60 7.25 -5.41
N ALA A 69 -8.09 7.81 -4.30
CA ALA A 69 -8.02 7.15 -3.00
C ALA A 69 -8.76 5.80 -3.00
N TRP A 70 -9.97 5.73 -3.57
CA TRP A 70 -10.70 4.48 -3.70
C TRP A 70 -10.02 3.49 -4.64
N MET A 71 -9.51 3.96 -5.77
CA MET A 71 -8.75 3.13 -6.71
C MET A 71 -7.54 2.49 -6.04
N MET A 72 -6.79 3.26 -5.23
CA MET A 72 -5.65 2.75 -4.47
C MET A 72 -6.08 1.79 -3.36
N ALA A 73 -7.15 2.10 -2.62
CA ALA A 73 -7.66 1.26 -1.54
C ALA A 73 -8.10 -0.12 -2.04
N ILE A 74 -8.85 -0.16 -3.15
CA ILE A 74 -9.36 -1.39 -3.75
C ILE A 74 -8.28 -2.10 -4.55
N GLY A 75 -7.47 -1.36 -5.33
CA GLY A 75 -6.45 -1.91 -6.22
C GLY A 75 -5.26 -2.54 -5.48
N PHE A 76 -5.02 -2.15 -4.22
CA PHE A 76 -3.92 -2.70 -3.42
C PHE A 76 -4.07 -4.21 -3.18
N LEU A 77 -5.26 -4.68 -2.84
CA LEU A 77 -5.55 -6.09 -2.54
C LEU A 77 -5.27 -7.04 -3.73
N PRO A 78 -5.87 -6.86 -4.92
CA PRO A 78 -5.62 -7.73 -6.06
C PRO A 78 -4.18 -7.59 -6.58
N SER A 79 -3.56 -6.41 -6.50
CA SER A 79 -2.14 -6.24 -6.86
C SER A 79 -1.22 -7.04 -5.93
N TRP A 80 -1.48 -7.01 -4.61
CA TRP A 80 -0.74 -7.79 -3.64
C TRP A 80 -0.92 -9.31 -3.85
N ILE A 81 -2.16 -9.76 -4.10
CA ILE A 81 -2.46 -11.17 -4.40
C ILE A 81 -1.78 -11.58 -5.72
N TYR A 82 -1.86 -10.78 -6.78
CA TYR A 82 -1.25 -11.06 -8.08
C TYR A 82 0.28 -11.16 -7.99
N HIS A 83 0.94 -10.18 -7.36
CA HIS A 83 2.38 -10.22 -7.12
C HIS A 83 2.81 -11.45 -6.30
N ARG A 84 1.94 -11.96 -5.42
CA ARG A 84 2.23 -13.14 -4.61
C ARG A 84 2.00 -14.45 -5.34
N LEU A 85 0.88 -14.59 -6.07
CA LEU A 85 0.50 -15.84 -6.74
C LEU A 85 1.29 -16.05 -8.04
N ILE A 86 1.62 -14.97 -8.75
CA ILE A 86 2.22 -15.03 -10.09
C ILE A 86 3.68 -14.51 -10.07
N GLY A 87 4.07 -13.69 -9.09
CA GLY A 87 5.40 -13.08 -8.99
C GLY A 87 6.54 -14.01 -8.55
N GLY A 88 6.45 -15.30 -8.88
CA GLY A 88 7.60 -16.17 -8.90
C GLY A 88 8.59 -15.69 -9.96
N LYS A 89 9.67 -15.05 -9.52
CA LYS A 89 10.89 -14.78 -10.31
C LYS A 89 10.78 -13.67 -11.36
N ALA A 90 11.01 -12.44 -10.91
CA ALA A 90 11.91 -11.56 -11.64
C ALA A 90 12.68 -10.73 -10.61
N LYS A 91 13.88 -11.20 -10.23
CA LYS A 91 14.90 -10.29 -9.71
C LYS A 91 15.33 -9.41 -10.89
N VAL A 92 14.49 -8.47 -11.27
CA VAL A 92 14.95 -7.30 -12.01
C VAL A 92 15.81 -6.57 -11.00
N VAL A 93 17.13 -6.73 -11.09
CA VAL A 93 18.06 -5.88 -10.34
C VAL A 93 17.68 -4.47 -10.77
N PRO A 94 17.05 -3.65 -9.90
CA PRO A 94 16.66 -2.31 -10.32
C PRO A 94 17.96 -1.60 -10.66
N VAL A 95 18.10 -1.18 -11.92
CA VAL A 95 19.16 -0.26 -12.31
C VAL A 95 18.92 0.98 -11.45
N LYS A 96 19.71 1.10 -10.38
CA LYS A 96 19.50 2.07 -9.30
C LYS A 96 19.70 3.46 -9.90
N ARG A 97 18.63 4.10 -10.35
CA ARG A 97 18.71 5.46 -10.90
C ARG A 97 18.94 6.41 -9.75
N ALA A 98 19.66 7.51 -9.99
CA ALA A 98 20.01 8.50 -8.96
C ALA A 98 18.79 9.10 -8.21
N TYR A 99 17.57 8.87 -8.71
CA TYR A 99 16.34 9.48 -8.23
C TYR A 99 15.25 8.51 -7.74
N ASP A 100 15.46 7.20 -7.82
CA ASP A 100 14.41 6.22 -7.45
C ASP A 100 13.98 6.37 -5.99
N ASN A 101 14.92 6.66 -5.09
CA ASN A 101 14.60 6.88 -3.68
C ASN A 101 13.75 8.15 -3.46
N LYS A 102 14.03 9.22 -4.20
CA LYS A 102 13.26 10.47 -4.12
C LYS A 102 11.87 10.32 -4.71
N ILE A 103 11.75 9.63 -5.84
CA ILE A 103 10.48 9.31 -6.50
C ILE A 103 9.65 8.35 -5.64
N THR A 104 10.27 7.35 -5.01
CA THR A 104 9.57 6.44 -4.08
C THR A 104 9.04 7.19 -2.86
N ALA A 105 9.84 8.11 -2.29
CA ALA A 105 9.41 8.96 -1.20
C ALA A 105 8.24 9.87 -1.60
N PHE A 106 8.30 10.45 -2.81
CA PHE A 106 7.21 11.24 -3.39
C PHE A 106 5.93 10.41 -3.53
N HIS A 107 6.00 9.21 -4.11
CA HIS A 107 4.82 8.33 -4.25
C HIS A 107 4.19 7.99 -2.90
N ARG A 108 4.99 7.73 -1.86
CA ARG A 108 4.45 7.48 -0.51
C ARG A 108 3.65 8.68 0.00
N LEU A 109 4.17 9.89 -0.19
CA LEU A 109 3.47 11.12 0.19
C LEU A 109 2.19 11.32 -0.63
N VAL A 110 2.19 10.99 -1.94
CA VAL A 110 0.98 11.02 -2.79
C VAL A 110 -0.08 10.07 -2.24
N ILE A 111 0.29 8.83 -1.91
CA ILE A 111 -0.65 7.84 -1.37
C ILE A 111 -1.24 8.32 -0.04
N ILE A 112 -0.40 8.78 0.89
CA ILE A 112 -0.85 9.30 2.19
C ILE A 112 -1.80 10.49 2.00
N SER A 113 -1.44 11.42 1.11
CA SER A 113 -2.25 12.60 0.79
C SER A 113 -3.60 12.23 0.18
N ALA A 114 -3.61 11.27 -0.76
CA ALA A 114 -4.80 10.76 -1.41
C ALA A 114 -5.72 10.06 -0.39
N MET A 115 -5.18 9.20 0.48
CA MET A 115 -5.95 8.56 1.54
C MET A 115 -6.60 9.58 2.49
N GLY A 116 -5.92 10.69 2.77
CA GLY A 116 -6.47 11.79 3.57
C GLY A 116 -7.70 12.46 2.96
N SER A 117 -7.98 12.24 1.67
CA SER A 117 -9.15 12.79 0.97
C SER A 117 -10.44 12.00 1.23
N SER A 118 -10.34 10.75 1.70
CA SER A 118 -11.50 9.93 2.07
C SER A 118 -11.21 9.03 3.29
N PRO A 119 -11.78 9.35 4.47
CA PRO A 119 -11.63 8.52 5.66
C PRO A 119 -12.11 7.08 5.46
N ALA A 120 -13.16 6.89 4.66
CA ALA A 120 -13.67 5.56 4.33
C ALA A 120 -12.66 4.75 3.49
N ALA A 121 -12.08 5.35 2.43
CA ALA A 121 -11.06 4.68 1.63
C ALA A 121 -9.82 4.36 2.47
N MET A 122 -9.41 5.27 3.36
CA MET A 122 -8.31 5.04 4.30
C MET A 122 -8.57 3.84 5.21
N LEU A 123 -9.78 3.70 5.77
CA LEU A 123 -10.15 2.55 6.59
C LEU A 123 -10.13 1.24 5.79
N VAL A 124 -10.69 1.25 4.57
CA VAL A 124 -10.66 0.08 3.67
C VAL A 124 -9.23 -0.30 3.34
N PHE A 125 -8.36 0.67 3.04
CA PHE A 125 -6.95 0.41 2.78
C PHE A 125 -6.23 -0.16 4.01
N MET A 126 -6.43 0.40 5.19
CA MET A 126 -5.82 -0.10 6.44
C MET A 126 -6.28 -1.52 6.78
N LEU A 127 -7.58 -1.80 6.60
CA LEU A 127 -8.12 -3.14 6.80
C LEU A 127 -7.55 -4.13 5.78
N SER A 128 -7.45 -3.73 4.52
CA SER A 128 -6.85 -4.52 3.45
C SER A 128 -5.37 -4.82 3.72
N LEU A 129 -4.61 -3.82 4.18
CA LEU A 129 -3.22 -3.97 4.59
C LEU A 129 -3.10 -4.90 5.80
N LEU A 130 -3.97 -4.75 6.80
CA LEU A 130 -4.00 -5.61 7.98
C LEU A 130 -4.27 -7.07 7.60
N ILE A 131 -5.27 -7.32 6.73
CA ILE A 131 -5.55 -8.66 6.21
C ILE A 131 -4.35 -9.20 5.44
N ALA A 132 -3.70 -8.40 4.60
CA ALA A 132 -2.51 -8.79 3.87
C ALA A 132 -1.35 -9.17 4.82
N VAL A 133 -1.11 -8.40 5.88
CA VAL A 133 -0.09 -8.68 6.89
C VAL A 133 -0.43 -9.94 7.70
N LEU A 134 -1.66 -10.04 8.19
CA LEU A 134 -2.14 -11.18 8.98
C LEU A 134 -2.14 -12.48 8.19
N THR A 135 -2.34 -12.44 6.87
CA THR A 135 -2.24 -13.61 5.99
C THR A 135 -0.81 -13.87 5.49
N TYR A 136 0.09 -12.89 5.58
CA TYR A 136 1.49 -13.03 5.20
C TYR A 136 2.33 -13.76 6.25
N VAL A 137 2.25 -13.32 7.51
CA VAL A 137 3.09 -13.87 8.61
C VAL A 137 2.90 -15.38 8.83
N PRO A 138 1.68 -15.92 8.98
CA PRO A 138 1.49 -17.34 9.21
C PRO A 138 1.83 -18.17 7.98
N TYR A 139 1.54 -17.67 6.78
CA TYR A 139 1.86 -18.39 5.55
C TYR A 139 3.37 -18.48 5.31
N LYS A 140 4.12 -17.40 5.54
CA LYS A 140 5.58 -17.42 5.42
C LYS A 140 6.19 -18.45 6.37
N ARG A 141 5.74 -18.47 7.63
CA ARG A 141 6.18 -19.46 8.63
C ARG A 141 5.81 -20.89 8.22
N ALA A 142 4.60 -21.12 7.73
CA ALA A 142 4.16 -22.43 7.27
C ALA A 142 4.99 -22.94 6.08
N LEU A 143 5.33 -22.05 5.13
CA LEU A 143 6.14 -22.39 3.97
C LEU A 143 7.61 -22.66 4.35
N GLU A 144 8.17 -21.88 5.27
CA GLU A 144 9.51 -22.14 5.82
C GLU A 144 9.57 -23.49 6.54
N LEU A 145 8.58 -23.81 7.38
CA LEU A 145 8.50 -25.10 8.07
C LEU A 145 8.35 -26.26 7.08
N PHE A 146 7.49 -26.12 6.08
CA PHE A 146 7.32 -27.14 5.03
C PHE A 146 8.59 -27.38 4.22
N LEU A 147 9.36 -26.33 3.91
CA LEU A 147 10.63 -26.46 3.19
C LEU A 147 11.72 -27.10 4.05
N ILE A 148 11.78 -26.78 5.34
CA ILE A 148 12.71 -27.39 6.31
C ILE A 148 12.42 -28.88 6.46
N ASP A 149 11.14 -29.25 6.62
CA ASP A 149 10.70 -30.64 6.74
C ASP A 149 11.03 -31.45 5.47
N LYS A 150 10.75 -30.88 4.29
CA LYS A 150 11.10 -31.51 3.01
C LYS A 150 12.61 -31.67 2.83
N ALA A 151 13.41 -30.69 3.27
CA ALA A 151 14.87 -30.76 3.22
C ALA A 151 15.44 -31.82 4.19
N ALA A 152 14.87 -31.92 5.39
CA ALA A 152 15.24 -32.94 6.37
C ALA A 152 14.97 -34.36 5.82
N HIS A 153 13.79 -34.60 5.27
CA HIS A 153 13.44 -35.88 4.65
C HIS A 153 14.23 -36.21 3.38
N ALA A 154 14.71 -35.22 2.63
CA ALA A 154 15.60 -35.43 1.49
C ALA A 154 17.02 -35.82 1.93
N ALA A 155 17.50 -35.31 3.06
CA ALA A 155 18.83 -35.58 3.61
C ALA A 155 18.96 -36.96 4.27
N GLU A 156 17.87 -37.58 4.72
CA GLU A 156 17.85 -38.92 5.32
C GLU A 156 17.90 -40.07 4.29
N ARG A 157 17.38 -39.85 3.07
CA ARG A 157 17.38 -40.86 1.99
C ARG A 157 18.76 -41.42 1.60
N PRO A 158 19.84 -40.63 1.47
CA PRO A 158 21.16 -41.17 1.14
C PRO A 158 21.81 -41.95 2.28
N ARG A 159 21.43 -41.71 3.55
CA ARG A 159 21.99 -42.44 4.71
C ARG A 159 21.48 -43.88 4.78
N HIS A 160 20.21 -44.10 4.46
CA HIS A 160 19.65 -45.46 4.41
C HIS A 160 20.11 -46.26 3.19
N ALA A 161 20.44 -45.59 2.07
CA ALA A 161 21.03 -46.25 0.92
C ALA A 161 22.49 -46.68 1.15
N ALA A 162 23.26 -45.92 1.93
CA ALA A 162 24.64 -46.24 2.28
C ALA A 162 24.77 -47.34 3.37
N SER A 163 23.73 -47.57 4.17
CA SER A 163 23.70 -48.65 5.18
C SER A 163 23.17 -49.99 4.66
N ALA A 164 22.76 -50.04 3.38
CA ALA A 164 22.22 -51.24 2.72
C ALA A 164 23.21 -51.88 1.72
N LEU A 165 24.44 -51.35 1.63
CA LEU A 165 25.60 -51.92 0.95
C LEU A 165 26.62 -52.36 2.01
#